data_AF-A0A7K1U9W7-F1
#
_entry.id   AF-A0A7K1U9W7-F1
#
_cell.length_a   1.000
_cell.length_b   1.000
_cell.length_c   1.000
_cell.angle_alpha   90.00
_cell.angle_beta   90.00
_cell.angle_gamma   90.00
#
_symmetry.space_group_name_H-M   'P 1'
#
loop_
_entity.id
_entity.type
_entity.pdbx_description
1 polymer ?
#
loop_
_entity_poly.entity_id
_entity_poly.type
_entity_poly.pdbx_seq_one_letter_code
_entity_poly.pdbx_strand_id
1 'polypeptide(L)'
;MKKLILFVALLCALTDIYAQNLLNRTVTVNVTDKPVSVVLDNISTQANFHFSYVRNFIPDDSLVTIKASKKTVKQVLDQLFHGNCHYKEIGDQVIIQQGAAPVKEHWFVISGRVTDAFTGQPVSNASVYEGSQLISTFTNDQGFYRLRIREREKAVAINVVVSKDLYRDTALVIAGGYDQEIDARVRPSAPIQLSIVDVNQFTRVEQTWMGRLFLSSRQRMQSLNIRDFFNSQPYQYSIIPGAGTHGKLGSQVVNKVSFNLIGGYTAGLNGFEIAGVFNIDQKDVRYVQLAGLFNTVGGSVKGAQVAGFHNNVMDSLSGMQAAGFSNIVKKGFTGAQIAGAYNRSGTNSRGVQIAGGLNNGGGEHNGLQVAGMGNISRGGLSGVQIGGAFNYRKKGGKGIQIAGGGNITEDTVRGVQIAGAFNYTKVLHGLQIGVVNIADSSTGYSLGLINIVKKGYNQLLVYNSELTDLNVAYRSGNRKLYSLLLGGMSLNSNEKIYTFGYGIGTTIHRNALEDITLELTNENLYLGDWETTNTMMRLQTAWNRRLVKGITFFGGPSFSVLFDDRKNVTVPGYKALIPGRYAAFSSGSSLKCWFGWHIGLAFF
;
A
#
# COMPACT_ATOMS: atom_id res chain seq x y z
N MET A 1 -5.87 -59.72 -6.66
CA MET A 1 -6.13 -59.85 -8.11
C MET A 1 -7.51 -60.42 -8.43
N LYS A 2 -7.99 -61.49 -7.77
CA LYS A 2 -9.33 -62.07 -8.05
C LYS A 2 -10.53 -61.13 -7.82
N LYS A 3 -10.46 -60.19 -6.87
CA LYS A 3 -11.52 -59.17 -6.65
C LYS A 3 -11.52 -58.01 -7.67
N LEU A 4 -10.39 -57.75 -8.33
CA LEU A 4 -10.26 -56.71 -9.37
C LEU A 4 -10.84 -57.21 -10.71
N ILE A 5 -10.68 -58.50 -11.01
CA ILE A 5 -11.23 -59.14 -12.21
C ILE A 5 -12.76 -59.21 -12.13
N LEU A 6 -13.33 -59.46 -10.94
CA LEU A 6 -14.78 -59.48 -10.74
C LEU A 6 -15.41 -58.07 -10.86
N PHE A 7 -14.68 -57.02 -10.49
CA PHE A 7 -15.15 -55.63 -10.60
C PHE A 7 -15.08 -55.12 -12.05
N VAL A 8 -14.04 -55.51 -12.81
CA VAL A 8 -13.94 -55.21 -14.25
C VAL A 8 -14.97 -56.00 -15.07
N ALA A 9 -15.26 -57.25 -14.70
CA ALA A 9 -16.31 -58.03 -15.35
C ALA A 9 -17.73 -57.47 -15.11
N LEU A 10 -17.99 -56.85 -13.95
CA LEU A 10 -19.28 -56.22 -13.64
C LEU A 10 -19.45 -54.85 -14.34
N LEU A 11 -18.35 -54.16 -14.67
CA LEU A 11 -18.35 -52.91 -15.45
C LEU A 11 -18.51 -53.14 -16.96
N CYS A 12 -18.22 -54.34 -17.47
CA CYS A 12 -18.47 -54.70 -18.87
C CYS A 12 -19.88 -55.26 -19.13
N ALA A 13 -20.69 -55.50 -18.09
CA ALA A 13 -22.07 -56.01 -18.21
C ALA A 13 -23.14 -54.90 -18.23
N LEU A 14 -22.73 -53.64 -18.27
CA LEU A 14 -23.60 -52.48 -18.47
C LEU A 14 -23.21 -51.77 -19.76
N THR A 15 -23.35 -52.46 -20.90
CA THR A 15 -23.37 -51.81 -22.20
C THR A 15 -24.80 -51.36 -22.51
N ASP A 16 -24.98 -50.07 -22.29
CA ASP A 16 -26.02 -49.17 -22.76
C ASP A 16 -27.00 -49.69 -23.84
N ILE A 17 -28.29 -49.72 -23.50
CA ILE A 17 -29.33 -49.37 -24.47
C ILE A 17 -29.28 -47.84 -24.63
N TYR A 18 -28.44 -47.36 -25.53
CA TYR A 18 -28.56 -45.98 -25.99
C TYR A 18 -29.81 -45.89 -26.86
N ALA A 19 -30.89 -45.35 -26.32
CA ALA A 19 -31.79 -44.57 -27.15
C ALA A 19 -31.01 -43.33 -27.62
N GLN A 20 -30.21 -43.45 -28.69
CA GLN A 20 -29.67 -42.27 -29.36
C GLN A 20 -30.86 -41.52 -29.94
N ASN A 21 -31.13 -40.31 -29.42
CA ASN A 21 -32.02 -39.34 -30.05
C ASN A 21 -31.78 -39.35 -31.56
N LEU A 22 -32.84 -39.52 -32.34
CA LEU A 22 -32.80 -39.65 -33.80
C LEU A 22 -32.04 -38.46 -34.43
N LEU A 23 -32.21 -37.27 -33.85
CA LEU A 23 -31.57 -36.02 -34.28
C LEU A 23 -30.06 -35.97 -34.00
N ASN A 24 -29.54 -36.80 -33.11
CA ASN A 24 -28.11 -36.86 -32.75
C ASN A 24 -27.32 -37.89 -33.58
N ARG A 25 -27.99 -38.72 -34.40
CA ARG A 25 -27.32 -39.67 -35.29
C ARG A 25 -26.48 -38.91 -36.33
N THR A 26 -25.32 -39.46 -36.71
CA THR A 26 -24.42 -38.79 -37.65
C THR A 26 -24.65 -39.28 -39.08
N VAL A 27 -24.70 -38.33 -40.02
CA VAL A 27 -24.93 -38.59 -41.44
C VAL A 27 -23.95 -37.81 -42.32
N THR A 28 -23.76 -38.27 -43.55
CA THR A 28 -22.97 -37.57 -44.57
C THR A 28 -23.84 -37.35 -45.81
N VAL A 29 -24.13 -36.08 -46.10
CA VAL A 29 -24.98 -35.65 -47.20
C VAL A 29 -24.21 -34.65 -48.04
N ASN A 30 -23.85 -35.07 -49.26
CA ASN A 30 -23.18 -34.23 -50.24
C ASN A 30 -23.98 -34.30 -51.54
N VAL A 31 -24.89 -33.34 -51.72
CA VAL A 31 -25.79 -33.28 -52.87
C VAL A 31 -25.75 -31.89 -53.48
N THR A 32 -25.91 -31.82 -54.79
CA THR A 32 -25.95 -30.57 -55.56
C THR A 32 -27.18 -30.62 -56.44
N ASP A 33 -28.00 -29.59 -56.34
CA ASP A 33 -29.22 -29.41 -57.14
C ASP A 33 -30.17 -30.61 -57.06
N LYS A 34 -30.50 -31.05 -55.83
CA LYS A 34 -31.42 -32.17 -55.58
C LYS A 34 -32.67 -31.71 -54.83
N PRO A 35 -33.86 -32.28 -55.12
CA PRO A 35 -35.07 -32.01 -54.35
C PRO A 35 -34.87 -32.30 -52.86
N VAL A 36 -35.46 -31.46 -51.99
CA VAL A 36 -35.44 -31.65 -50.53
C VAL A 36 -35.90 -33.05 -50.12
N SER A 37 -36.92 -33.60 -50.77
CA SER A 37 -37.38 -35.00 -50.57
C SER A 37 -36.24 -36.01 -50.69
N VAL A 38 -35.45 -35.93 -51.75
CA VAL A 38 -34.30 -36.82 -51.99
C VAL A 38 -33.23 -36.65 -50.90
N VAL A 39 -33.05 -35.43 -50.41
CA VAL A 39 -32.11 -35.15 -49.32
C VAL A 39 -32.60 -35.77 -48.01
N LEU A 40 -33.88 -35.60 -47.69
CA LEU A 40 -34.52 -36.19 -46.51
C LEU A 40 -34.53 -37.73 -46.57
N ASP A 41 -34.75 -38.32 -47.75
CA ASP A 41 -34.70 -39.77 -47.96
C ASP A 41 -33.29 -40.33 -47.76
N ASN A 42 -32.26 -39.61 -48.22
CA ASN A 42 -30.87 -39.98 -47.98
C ASN A 42 -30.54 -39.98 -46.49
N ILE A 43 -31.04 -38.99 -45.74
CA ILE A 43 -30.85 -38.91 -44.29
C ILE A 43 -31.63 -40.01 -43.58
N SER A 44 -32.89 -40.22 -43.94
CA SER A 44 -33.80 -41.27 -43.44
C SER A 44 -33.17 -42.66 -43.59
N THR A 45 -32.59 -42.93 -44.76
CA THR A 45 -31.91 -44.21 -45.06
C THR A 45 -30.62 -44.38 -44.26
N GLN A 46 -29.77 -43.34 -44.18
CA GLN A 46 -28.51 -43.41 -43.43
C GLN A 46 -28.72 -43.51 -41.92
N ALA A 47 -29.74 -42.85 -41.40
CA ALA A 47 -29.99 -42.72 -39.97
C ALA A 47 -31.10 -43.65 -39.46
N ASN A 48 -31.73 -44.47 -40.31
CA ASN A 48 -32.74 -45.48 -39.96
C ASN A 48 -33.91 -44.93 -39.13
N PHE A 49 -34.62 -43.95 -39.68
CA PHE A 49 -35.88 -43.37 -39.17
C PHE A 49 -36.61 -42.65 -40.30
N HIS A 50 -37.91 -42.33 -40.14
CA HIS A 50 -38.70 -41.64 -41.17
C HIS A 50 -38.97 -40.17 -40.86
N PHE A 51 -39.07 -39.33 -41.89
CA PHE A 51 -39.53 -37.95 -41.73
C PHE A 51 -41.05 -37.85 -41.91
N SER A 52 -41.69 -37.00 -41.11
CA SER A 52 -43.09 -36.61 -41.28
C SER A 52 -43.19 -35.10 -41.37
N TYR A 53 -43.75 -34.58 -42.45
CA TYR A 53 -43.88 -33.14 -42.67
C TYR A 53 -45.07 -32.84 -43.58
N VAL A 54 -45.57 -31.60 -43.52
CA VAL A 54 -46.66 -31.13 -44.37
C VAL A 54 -46.05 -30.43 -45.59
N ARG A 55 -46.31 -30.97 -46.80
CA ARG A 55 -45.74 -30.45 -48.07
C ARG A 55 -46.04 -28.97 -48.33
N ASN A 56 -47.16 -28.46 -47.82
CA ASN A 56 -47.52 -27.03 -47.97
C ASN A 56 -46.51 -26.08 -47.29
N PHE A 57 -45.76 -26.56 -46.30
CA PHE A 57 -44.79 -25.75 -45.54
C PHE A 57 -43.34 -26.04 -45.92
N ILE A 58 -43.07 -27.26 -46.40
CA ILE A 58 -41.76 -27.69 -46.87
C ILE A 58 -41.95 -28.17 -48.30
N PRO A 59 -41.67 -27.32 -49.30
CA PRO A 59 -41.73 -27.72 -50.71
C PRO A 59 -40.66 -28.77 -50.96
N ASP A 60 -41.08 -30.02 -51.03
CA ASP A 60 -40.21 -31.20 -51.09
C ASP A 60 -39.58 -31.41 -52.48
N ASP A 61 -40.03 -30.64 -53.47
CA ASP A 61 -39.50 -30.51 -54.82
C ASP A 61 -38.42 -29.42 -54.96
N SER A 62 -38.26 -28.54 -53.96
CA SER A 62 -37.29 -27.46 -54.01
C SER A 62 -35.86 -27.99 -54.10
N LEU A 63 -35.08 -27.43 -55.03
CA LEU A 63 -33.70 -27.85 -55.28
C LEU A 63 -32.77 -27.23 -54.25
N VAL A 64 -31.98 -28.07 -53.58
CA VAL A 64 -31.03 -27.67 -52.55
C VAL A 64 -29.64 -28.22 -52.86
N THR A 65 -28.63 -27.46 -52.43
CA THR A 65 -27.23 -27.88 -52.44
C THR A 65 -26.72 -27.88 -51.01
N ILE A 66 -26.39 -29.06 -50.48
CA ILE A 66 -25.89 -29.22 -49.12
C ILE A 66 -24.63 -30.09 -49.12
N LYS A 67 -23.62 -29.62 -48.41
CA LYS A 67 -22.37 -30.34 -48.14
C LYS A 67 -22.21 -30.49 -46.63
N ALA A 68 -22.39 -31.70 -46.14
CA ALA A 68 -22.29 -32.05 -44.73
C ALA A 68 -21.63 -33.43 -44.62
N SER A 69 -20.51 -33.54 -43.91
CA SER A 69 -19.84 -34.81 -43.65
C SER A 69 -19.72 -35.04 -42.15
N LYS A 70 -20.15 -36.23 -41.68
CA LYS A 70 -20.15 -36.64 -40.27
C LYS A 70 -20.83 -35.63 -39.33
N LYS A 71 -21.89 -34.96 -39.80
CA LYS A 71 -22.70 -34.04 -38.98
C LYS A 71 -23.89 -34.75 -38.37
N THR A 72 -24.44 -34.26 -37.26
CA THR A 72 -25.68 -34.81 -36.71
C THR A 72 -26.85 -34.50 -37.64
N VAL A 73 -27.87 -35.35 -37.64
CA VAL A 73 -29.13 -35.14 -38.38
C VAL A 73 -29.68 -33.74 -38.11
N LYS A 74 -29.73 -33.30 -36.85
CA LYS A 74 -30.17 -31.94 -36.48
C LYS A 74 -29.39 -30.86 -37.21
N GLN A 75 -28.05 -30.94 -37.23
CA GLN A 75 -27.20 -29.95 -37.88
C GLN A 75 -27.44 -29.91 -39.39
N VAL A 76 -27.66 -31.06 -40.02
CA VAL A 76 -27.96 -31.14 -41.46
C VAL A 76 -29.33 -30.53 -41.75
N LEU A 77 -30.35 -30.78 -40.93
CA LEU A 77 -31.68 -30.19 -41.07
C LEU A 77 -31.68 -28.69 -40.80
N ASP A 78 -30.97 -28.22 -39.77
CA ASP A 78 -30.83 -26.79 -39.46
C ASP A 78 -30.14 -26.05 -40.62
N GLN A 79 -29.13 -26.68 -41.25
CA GLN A 79 -28.48 -26.16 -42.45
C GLN A 79 -29.40 -26.18 -43.67
N LEU A 80 -30.23 -27.21 -43.82
CA LEU A 80 -31.18 -27.39 -44.93
C LEU A 80 -32.32 -26.36 -44.89
N PHE A 81 -32.84 -26.06 -43.70
CA PHE A 81 -34.00 -25.19 -43.50
C PHE A 81 -33.65 -23.79 -42.94
N HIS A 82 -32.36 -23.47 -42.85
CA HIS A 82 -31.87 -22.20 -42.30
C HIS A 82 -32.40 -21.90 -40.88
N GLY A 83 -32.62 -22.94 -40.07
CA GLY A 83 -33.16 -22.82 -38.71
C GLY A 83 -34.66 -22.45 -38.62
N ASN A 84 -35.40 -22.40 -39.73
CA ASN A 84 -36.81 -21.99 -39.74
C ASN A 84 -37.81 -23.10 -39.36
N CYS A 85 -37.30 -24.31 -39.11
CA CYS A 85 -38.10 -25.48 -38.78
C CYS A 85 -37.71 -26.03 -37.39
N HIS A 86 -38.69 -26.60 -36.69
CA HIS A 86 -38.44 -27.37 -35.47
C HIS A 86 -38.75 -28.84 -35.70
N TYR A 87 -38.06 -29.70 -34.95
CA TYR A 87 -38.13 -31.15 -35.11
C TYR A 87 -38.59 -31.79 -33.81
N LYS A 88 -39.56 -32.70 -33.92
CA LYS A 88 -40.06 -33.49 -32.80
C LYS A 88 -39.84 -34.96 -33.07
N GLU A 89 -39.15 -35.63 -32.16
CA GLU A 89 -38.95 -37.08 -32.23
C GLU A 89 -40.18 -37.78 -31.62
N ILE A 90 -40.85 -38.63 -32.40
CA ILE A 90 -41.95 -39.48 -31.93
C ILE A 90 -41.70 -40.89 -32.47
N GLY A 91 -41.33 -41.82 -31.59
CA GLY A 91 -41.03 -43.19 -31.98
C GLY A 91 -39.81 -43.27 -32.90
N ASP A 92 -40.02 -43.83 -34.10
CA ASP A 92 -39.06 -43.95 -35.20
C ASP A 92 -39.23 -42.85 -36.26
N GLN A 93 -39.91 -41.75 -35.91
CA GLN A 93 -40.18 -40.64 -36.80
C GLN A 93 -39.66 -39.31 -36.27
N VAL A 94 -39.15 -38.47 -37.19
CA VAL A 94 -38.81 -37.08 -36.97
C VAL A 94 -39.85 -36.20 -37.67
N ILE A 95 -40.67 -35.51 -36.90
CA ILE A 95 -41.70 -34.60 -37.42
C ILE A 95 -41.09 -33.22 -37.62
N ILE A 96 -41.16 -32.69 -38.85
CA ILE A 96 -40.70 -31.34 -39.19
C ILE A 96 -41.91 -30.39 -39.21
N GLN A 97 -41.83 -29.32 -38.42
CA GLN A 97 -42.91 -28.36 -38.23
C GLN A 97 -42.41 -26.93 -38.51
N GLN A 98 -43.23 -26.11 -39.17
CA GLN A 98 -42.93 -24.70 -39.45
C GLN A 98 -43.52 -23.82 -38.34
N GLY A 99 -42.74 -22.87 -37.83
CA GLY A 99 -43.22 -21.88 -36.86
C GLY A 99 -42.25 -21.60 -35.73
N ALA A 100 -42.35 -20.37 -35.19
CA ALA A 100 -41.60 -19.92 -34.03
C ALA A 100 -41.93 -20.81 -32.83
N ALA A 101 -40.89 -21.41 -32.24
CA ALA A 101 -41.03 -22.15 -31.00
C ALA A 101 -41.69 -21.27 -29.91
N PRO A 102 -42.51 -21.84 -29.00
CA PRO A 102 -42.96 -21.11 -27.83
C PRO A 102 -41.73 -20.53 -27.11
N VAL A 103 -41.84 -19.28 -26.63
CA VAL A 103 -40.77 -18.47 -26.01
C VAL A 103 -40.15 -19.18 -24.81
N LYS A 104 -39.29 -20.15 -25.08
CA LYS A 104 -38.23 -20.64 -24.23
C LYS A 104 -36.97 -19.94 -24.71
N GLU A 105 -36.12 -19.49 -23.80
CA GLU A 105 -34.82 -18.92 -24.16
C GLU A 105 -34.06 -19.90 -25.07
N HIS A 106 -33.93 -19.58 -26.36
CA HIS A 106 -33.16 -20.41 -27.28
C HIS A 106 -31.68 -20.14 -27.05
N TRP A 107 -30.94 -21.22 -26.81
CA TRP A 107 -29.48 -21.18 -26.71
C TRP A 107 -28.94 -21.92 -27.92
N PHE A 108 -27.90 -21.37 -28.53
CA PHE A 108 -27.14 -22.08 -29.54
C PHE A 108 -25.65 -22.07 -29.15
N VAL A 109 -24.90 -22.95 -29.78
CA VAL A 109 -23.52 -23.25 -29.45
C VAL A 109 -22.64 -22.97 -30.66
N ILE A 110 -21.55 -22.25 -30.42
CA ILE A 110 -20.49 -22.06 -31.39
C ILE A 110 -19.30 -22.86 -30.91
N SER A 111 -18.83 -23.77 -31.74
CA SER A 111 -17.62 -24.56 -31.48
C SER A 111 -16.63 -24.41 -32.63
N GLY A 112 -15.41 -24.89 -32.44
CA GLY A 112 -14.39 -24.89 -33.47
C GLY A 112 -13.00 -24.97 -32.88
N ARG A 113 -11.97 -24.83 -33.71
CA ARG A 113 -10.57 -24.81 -33.30
C ARG A 113 -9.92 -23.46 -33.59
N VAL A 114 -9.12 -23.00 -32.64
CA VAL A 114 -8.22 -21.86 -32.82
C VAL A 114 -6.84 -22.39 -33.18
N THR A 115 -6.32 -21.94 -34.31
CA THR A 115 -4.99 -22.32 -34.82
C THR A 115 -4.16 -21.09 -35.17
N ASP A 116 -2.84 -21.23 -35.09
CA ASP A 116 -1.91 -20.21 -35.54
C ASP A 116 -1.92 -20.14 -37.08
N ALA A 117 -2.07 -18.94 -37.62
CA ALA A 117 -2.26 -18.73 -39.06
C ALA A 117 -1.04 -19.08 -39.92
N PHE A 118 0.17 -19.14 -39.34
CA PHE A 118 1.41 -19.45 -40.07
C PHE A 118 1.84 -20.90 -39.91
N THR A 119 1.77 -21.42 -38.68
CA THR A 119 2.24 -22.77 -38.34
C THR A 119 1.15 -23.82 -38.42
N GLY A 120 -0.13 -23.43 -38.39
CA GLY A 120 -1.27 -24.33 -38.33
C GLY A 120 -1.43 -25.07 -37.00
N GLN A 121 -0.55 -24.81 -36.02
CA GLN A 121 -0.57 -25.46 -34.71
C GLN A 121 -1.78 -24.99 -33.89
N PRO A 122 -2.37 -25.87 -33.05
CA PRO A 122 -3.46 -25.49 -32.16
C PRO A 122 -3.00 -24.46 -31.13
N VAL A 123 -3.82 -23.42 -30.92
CA VAL A 123 -3.56 -22.39 -29.90
C VAL A 123 -4.33 -22.74 -28.64
N SER A 124 -3.60 -23.20 -27.63
CA SER A 124 -4.18 -23.54 -26.33
C SER A 124 -4.39 -22.29 -25.46
N ASN A 125 -5.38 -22.38 -24.55
CA ASN A 125 -5.71 -21.33 -23.60
C ASN A 125 -5.94 -19.94 -24.25
N ALA A 126 -6.49 -19.89 -25.46
CA ALA A 126 -7.01 -18.67 -26.07
C ALA A 126 -8.41 -18.39 -25.52
N SER A 127 -8.70 -17.12 -25.26
CA SER A 127 -10.01 -16.67 -24.78
C SER A 127 -10.92 -16.43 -25.98
N VAL A 128 -12.04 -17.15 -26.05
CA VAL A 128 -13.08 -16.97 -27.07
C VAL A 128 -14.30 -16.39 -26.39
N TYR A 129 -14.75 -15.20 -26.81
CA TYR A 129 -15.79 -14.47 -26.09
C TYR A 129 -16.73 -13.66 -27.00
N GLU A 130 -17.93 -13.37 -26.46
CA GLU A 130 -18.90 -12.44 -27.06
C GLU A 130 -19.12 -11.29 -26.07
N GLY A 131 -18.89 -10.06 -26.54
CA GLY A 131 -18.77 -8.88 -25.69
C GLY A 131 -20.09 -8.31 -25.18
N SER A 132 -21.19 -8.54 -25.89
CA SER A 132 -22.51 -7.95 -25.57
C SER A 132 -23.21 -8.69 -24.43
N GLN A 133 -23.04 -10.00 -24.36
CA GLN A 133 -23.59 -10.90 -23.34
C GLN A 133 -22.56 -11.24 -22.25
N LEU A 134 -21.30 -10.81 -22.40
CA LEU A 134 -20.21 -11.03 -21.45
C LEU A 134 -19.98 -12.52 -21.13
N ILE A 135 -20.05 -13.36 -22.16
CA ILE A 135 -19.80 -14.81 -22.09
C ILE A 135 -18.46 -15.16 -22.70
N SER A 136 -17.74 -16.12 -22.11
CA SER A 136 -16.45 -16.57 -22.62
C SER A 136 -16.08 -18.00 -22.26
N THR A 137 -15.20 -18.57 -23.08
CA THR A 137 -14.61 -19.90 -22.91
C THR A 137 -13.13 -19.87 -23.26
N PHE A 138 -12.41 -20.95 -22.89
CA PHE A 138 -11.01 -21.14 -23.27
C PHE A 138 -10.90 -22.27 -24.29
N THR A 139 -9.93 -22.17 -25.20
CA THR A 139 -9.50 -23.31 -25.99
C THR A 139 -8.75 -24.33 -25.14
N ASN A 140 -8.90 -25.61 -25.44
CA ASN A 140 -8.10 -26.67 -24.83
C ASN A 140 -6.72 -26.82 -25.51
N ASP A 141 -5.94 -27.83 -25.11
CA ASP A 141 -4.59 -28.07 -25.65
C ASP A 141 -4.58 -28.40 -27.16
N GLN A 142 -5.72 -28.82 -27.71
CA GLN A 142 -5.92 -29.09 -29.13
C GLN A 142 -6.55 -27.89 -29.87
N GLY A 143 -6.62 -26.72 -29.22
CA GLY A 143 -7.17 -25.49 -29.76
C GLY A 143 -8.71 -25.47 -29.83
N PHE A 144 -9.39 -26.52 -29.38
CA PHE A 144 -10.85 -26.63 -29.47
C PHE A 144 -11.56 -25.76 -28.43
N TYR A 145 -12.60 -25.05 -28.84
CA TYR A 145 -13.47 -24.28 -27.96
C TYR A 145 -14.95 -24.62 -28.17
N ARG A 146 -15.76 -24.31 -27.14
CA ARG A 146 -17.22 -24.40 -27.17
C ARG A 146 -17.81 -23.25 -26.36
N LEU A 147 -18.52 -22.35 -27.02
CA LEU A 147 -19.15 -21.15 -26.47
C LEU A 147 -20.66 -21.25 -26.64
N ARG A 148 -21.41 -21.15 -25.53
CA ARG A 148 -22.88 -21.21 -25.54
C ARG A 148 -23.43 -19.79 -25.45
N ILE A 149 -24.27 -19.39 -26.40
CA ILE A 149 -24.82 -18.03 -26.55
C ILE A 149 -26.33 -18.05 -26.40
N ARG A 150 -26.89 -17.04 -25.73
CA ARG A 150 -28.34 -16.85 -25.66
C ARG A 150 -28.83 -16.09 -26.88
N GLU A 151 -29.86 -16.58 -27.53
CA GLU A 151 -30.51 -15.87 -28.64
C GLU A 151 -31.29 -14.67 -28.09
N ARG A 152 -31.06 -13.49 -28.67
CA ARG A 152 -31.89 -12.29 -28.47
C ARG A 152 -32.68 -12.05 -29.76
N GLU A 153 -33.94 -11.65 -29.62
CA GLU A 153 -34.80 -11.35 -30.77
C GLU A 153 -34.08 -10.42 -31.78
N LYS A 154 -33.91 -10.91 -33.01
CA LYS A 154 -33.35 -10.21 -34.19
C LYS A 154 -31.86 -9.84 -34.16
N ALA A 155 -30.96 -10.68 -33.62
CA ALA A 155 -29.52 -10.54 -33.88
C ALA A 155 -29.11 -11.23 -35.20
N VAL A 156 -28.98 -10.45 -36.29
CA VAL A 156 -28.58 -10.96 -37.63
C VAL A 156 -27.09 -11.35 -37.66
N ALA A 157 -26.26 -10.72 -36.82
CA ALA A 157 -24.83 -10.99 -36.75
C ALA A 157 -24.31 -10.86 -35.31
N ILE A 158 -23.53 -11.85 -34.89
CA ILE A 158 -22.90 -11.93 -33.56
C ILE A 158 -21.40 -11.82 -33.76
N ASN A 159 -20.73 -10.99 -32.97
CA ASN A 159 -19.29 -10.80 -33.05
C ASN A 159 -18.60 -11.61 -31.95
N VAL A 160 -17.96 -12.71 -32.33
CA VAL A 160 -17.14 -13.53 -31.43
C VAL A 160 -15.68 -13.17 -31.63
N VAL A 161 -14.99 -12.83 -30.55
CA VAL A 161 -13.58 -12.45 -30.59
C VAL A 161 -12.73 -13.55 -29.97
N VAL A 162 -11.62 -13.86 -30.64
CA VAL A 162 -10.56 -14.72 -30.13
C VAL A 162 -9.36 -13.85 -29.76
N SER A 163 -8.98 -13.91 -28.48
CA SER A 163 -7.86 -13.16 -27.93
C SER A 163 -6.88 -14.09 -27.23
N LYS A 164 -5.60 -13.89 -27.49
CA LYS A 164 -4.49 -14.62 -26.88
C LYS A 164 -3.30 -13.69 -26.73
N ASP A 165 -2.60 -13.79 -25.61
CA ASP A 165 -1.37 -13.04 -25.40
C ASP A 165 -0.37 -13.29 -26.55
N LEU A 166 0.27 -12.22 -27.05
CA LEU A 166 1.19 -12.26 -28.20
C LEU A 166 0.55 -12.59 -29.55
N TYR A 167 -0.78 -12.70 -29.64
CA TYR A 167 -1.53 -12.77 -30.89
C TYR A 167 -2.33 -11.49 -31.11
N ARG A 168 -2.76 -11.27 -32.36
CA ARG A 168 -3.72 -10.20 -32.69
C ARG A 168 -5.13 -10.71 -32.43
N ASP A 169 -5.94 -9.87 -31.81
CA ASP A 169 -7.37 -10.14 -31.64
C ASP A 169 -8.02 -10.41 -32.99
N THR A 170 -8.76 -11.52 -33.07
CA THR A 170 -9.41 -11.97 -34.30
C THR A 170 -10.91 -12.00 -34.07
N ALA A 171 -11.63 -11.13 -34.77
CA ALA A 171 -13.09 -11.04 -34.71
C ALA A 171 -13.74 -11.92 -35.79
N LEU A 172 -14.74 -12.70 -35.38
CA LEU A 172 -15.54 -13.59 -36.21
C LEU A 172 -16.98 -13.07 -36.19
N VAL A 173 -17.49 -12.68 -37.35
CA VAL A 173 -18.88 -12.28 -37.52
C VAL A 173 -19.67 -13.51 -37.97
N ILE A 174 -20.65 -13.91 -37.17
CA ILE A 174 -21.37 -15.18 -37.35
C ILE A 174 -22.89 -14.94 -37.33
N ALA A 175 -23.66 -15.77 -38.03
CA ALA A 175 -25.12 -15.68 -38.01
C ALA A 175 -25.68 -16.25 -36.69
N GLY A 176 -26.63 -15.58 -36.05
CA GLY A 176 -27.28 -16.09 -34.84
C GLY A 176 -28.32 -17.19 -35.14
N GLY A 177 -28.74 -17.91 -34.08
CA GLY A 177 -29.96 -18.74 -34.10
C GLY A 177 -29.78 -20.25 -34.29
N TYR A 178 -28.57 -20.74 -34.59
CA TYR A 178 -28.31 -22.17 -34.73
C TYR A 178 -26.89 -22.56 -34.33
N ASP A 179 -26.69 -23.84 -34.03
CA ASP A 179 -25.39 -24.40 -33.66
C ASP A 179 -24.45 -24.41 -34.87
N GLN A 180 -23.23 -23.90 -34.70
CA GLN A 180 -22.29 -23.73 -35.80
C GLN A 180 -20.86 -24.02 -35.37
N GLU A 181 -20.11 -24.64 -36.29
CA GLU A 181 -18.68 -24.93 -36.12
C GLU A 181 -17.87 -23.99 -36.99
N ILE A 182 -17.02 -23.18 -36.36
CA ILE A 182 -16.25 -22.12 -37.00
C ILE A 182 -14.83 -22.15 -36.46
N ASP A 183 -13.87 -22.48 -37.32
CA ASP A 183 -12.46 -22.42 -36.97
C ASP A 183 -11.93 -20.98 -37.04
N ALA A 184 -11.09 -20.61 -36.09
CA ALA A 184 -10.44 -19.30 -36.04
C ALA A 184 -8.95 -19.46 -36.35
N ARG A 185 -8.43 -18.65 -37.26
CA ARG A 185 -6.99 -18.56 -37.51
C ARG A 185 -6.46 -17.25 -36.97
N VAL A 186 -5.70 -17.32 -35.88
CA VAL A 186 -5.13 -16.13 -35.21
C VAL A 186 -3.72 -15.89 -35.71
N ARG A 187 -3.36 -14.62 -35.88
CA ARG A 187 -2.01 -14.22 -36.31
C ARG A 187 -1.19 -13.78 -35.10
N PRO A 188 0.06 -14.25 -34.94
CA PRO A 188 1.01 -13.66 -34.02
C PRO A 188 1.09 -12.14 -34.17
N SER A 189 1.12 -11.44 -33.05
CA SER A 189 1.44 -10.02 -33.01
C SER A 189 2.88 -9.81 -33.44
N ALA A 190 3.16 -8.69 -34.09
CA ALA A 190 4.52 -8.38 -34.53
C ALA A 190 5.46 -8.42 -33.31
N PRO A 191 6.68 -8.98 -33.44
CA PRO A 191 7.63 -9.01 -32.34
C PRO A 191 7.83 -7.57 -31.86
N ILE A 192 7.39 -7.32 -30.63
CA ILE A 192 7.61 -6.04 -29.96
C ILE A 192 9.12 -5.95 -29.81
N GLN A 193 9.77 -5.05 -30.55
CA GLN A 193 11.13 -4.64 -30.22
C GLN A 193 11.02 -4.12 -28.79
N LEU A 194 11.63 -4.85 -27.84
CA LEU A 194 11.70 -4.45 -26.44
C LEU A 194 12.46 -3.11 -26.38
N SER A 195 11.77 -1.99 -26.58
CA SER A 195 12.14 -0.80 -25.85
C SER A 195 12.12 -1.21 -24.37
N ILE A 196 13.07 -0.69 -23.59
CA ILE A 196 13.12 -0.88 -22.14
C ILE A 196 11.91 -0.14 -21.57
N VAL A 197 10.72 -0.67 -21.81
CA VAL A 197 9.47 -0.30 -21.18
C VAL A 197 9.54 -1.06 -19.88
N ASP A 198 9.79 -0.29 -18.83
CA ASP A 198 9.70 -0.73 -17.46
C ASP A 198 8.55 -1.73 -17.32
N VAL A 199 8.90 -3.01 -17.11
CA VAL A 199 7.96 -4.14 -16.98
C VAL A 199 6.93 -3.88 -15.85
N ASN A 200 7.15 -2.82 -15.06
CA ASN A 200 6.28 -2.29 -14.02
C ASN A 200 5.16 -1.33 -14.46
N GLN A 201 5.04 -0.92 -15.73
CA GLN A 201 4.04 0.10 -16.09
C GLN A 201 2.58 -0.33 -15.86
N PHE A 202 2.31 -1.64 -15.84
CA PHE A 202 1.06 -2.19 -15.33
C PHE A 202 1.37 -3.03 -14.09
N THR A 203 1.26 -2.42 -12.90
CA THR A 203 1.35 -3.19 -11.67
C THR A 203 0.11 -4.10 -11.59
N ARG A 204 0.27 -5.35 -12.05
CA ARG A 204 -0.80 -6.34 -12.13
C ARG A 204 -1.19 -6.79 -10.73
N VAL A 205 -2.43 -6.50 -10.34
CA VAL A 205 -3.00 -6.99 -9.07
C VAL A 205 -2.87 -8.50 -8.93
N GLU A 206 -2.84 -9.22 -10.06
CA GLU A 206 -2.65 -10.67 -10.17
C GLU A 206 -1.27 -11.16 -9.70
N GLN A 207 -0.25 -10.29 -9.74
CA GLN A 207 1.11 -10.61 -9.30
C GLN A 207 1.31 -10.36 -7.80
N THR A 208 0.42 -9.60 -7.17
CA THR A 208 0.44 -9.44 -5.70
C THR A 208 0.25 -10.78 -5.00
N TRP A 209 0.68 -10.87 -3.75
CA TRP A 209 0.46 -12.09 -2.97
C TRP A 209 -1.05 -12.39 -2.82
N MET A 210 -1.90 -11.36 -2.68
CA MET A 210 -3.37 -11.48 -2.63
C MET A 210 -3.94 -11.96 -3.97
N GLY A 211 -3.52 -11.37 -5.09
CA GLY A 211 -3.94 -11.82 -6.41
C GLY A 211 -3.57 -13.27 -6.67
N ARG A 212 -2.37 -13.71 -6.26
CA ARG A 212 -1.94 -15.11 -6.40
C ARG A 212 -2.74 -16.09 -5.54
N LEU A 213 -3.20 -15.66 -4.37
CA LEU A 213 -3.94 -16.49 -3.42
C LEU A 213 -5.44 -16.60 -3.78
N PHE A 214 -6.07 -15.48 -4.16
CA PHE A 214 -7.53 -15.40 -4.34
C PHE A 214 -8.00 -15.51 -5.80
N LEU A 215 -7.09 -15.41 -6.78
CA LEU A 215 -7.43 -15.58 -8.20
C LEU A 215 -6.94 -16.93 -8.74
N SER A 216 -7.83 -17.65 -9.42
CA SER A 216 -7.48 -18.89 -10.11
C SER A 216 -6.53 -18.64 -11.29
N SER A 217 -5.77 -19.65 -11.70
CA SER A 217 -4.90 -19.57 -12.89
C SER A 217 -5.71 -19.21 -14.15
N ARG A 218 -6.94 -19.71 -14.28
CA ARG A 218 -7.84 -19.38 -15.42
C ARG A 218 -8.21 -17.91 -15.46
N GLN A 219 -8.50 -17.27 -14.32
CA GLN A 219 -8.81 -15.84 -14.27
C GLN A 219 -7.61 -14.98 -14.64
N ARG A 220 -6.44 -15.33 -14.10
CA ARG A 220 -5.18 -14.65 -14.41
C ARG A 220 -4.81 -14.78 -15.89
N MET A 221 -5.04 -15.96 -16.50
CA MET A 221 -4.87 -16.15 -17.94
C MET A 221 -5.88 -15.34 -18.76
N GLN A 222 -7.14 -15.25 -18.34
CA GLN A 222 -8.15 -14.44 -19.03
C GLN A 222 -7.75 -12.97 -19.09
N SER A 223 -7.31 -12.37 -17.98
CA SER A 223 -6.87 -10.98 -17.95
C SER A 223 -5.57 -10.72 -18.71
N LEU A 224 -4.73 -11.75 -18.87
CA LEU A 224 -3.55 -11.69 -19.74
C LEU A 224 -3.90 -11.74 -21.22
N ASN A 225 -4.90 -12.54 -21.60
CA ASN A 225 -5.36 -12.73 -22.96
C ASN A 225 -6.14 -11.51 -23.48
N ILE A 226 -7.03 -10.94 -22.66
CA ILE A 226 -7.89 -9.82 -23.06
C ILE A 226 -7.40 -8.53 -22.43
N ARG A 227 -6.57 -7.79 -23.18
CA ARG A 227 -5.88 -6.59 -22.68
C ARG A 227 -6.60 -5.29 -22.94
N ASP A 228 -7.32 -5.18 -24.06
CA ASP A 228 -7.84 -3.90 -24.57
C ASP A 228 -9.38 -3.80 -24.55
N PHE A 229 -10.09 -4.87 -24.21
CA PHE A 229 -11.54 -4.83 -24.07
C PHE A 229 -11.94 -4.44 -22.65
N PHE A 230 -12.53 -3.24 -22.49
CA PHE A 230 -13.16 -2.82 -21.24
C PHE A 230 -14.59 -2.32 -21.48
N ASN A 231 -15.54 -2.83 -20.71
CA ASN A 231 -16.94 -2.43 -20.80
C ASN A 231 -17.41 -1.77 -19.49
N SER A 232 -18.34 -0.83 -19.57
CA SER A 232 -18.96 -0.21 -18.40
C SER A 232 -20.32 -0.84 -18.15
N GLN A 233 -20.55 -1.35 -16.94
CA GLN A 233 -21.84 -1.94 -16.55
C GLN A 233 -22.42 -1.19 -15.34
N PRO A 234 -23.76 -1.05 -15.26
CA PRO A 234 -24.39 -0.32 -14.16
C PRO A 234 -24.28 -1.07 -12.83
N TYR A 235 -24.35 -2.41 -12.83
CA TYR A 235 -24.33 -3.21 -11.62
C TYR A 235 -23.58 -4.53 -11.79
N GLN A 236 -23.00 -5.03 -10.70
CA GLN A 236 -22.45 -6.37 -10.55
C GLN A 236 -22.96 -7.04 -9.28
N TYR A 237 -23.25 -8.33 -9.39
CA TYR A 237 -23.34 -9.23 -8.24
C TYR A 237 -22.37 -10.39 -8.43
N SER A 238 -21.54 -10.68 -7.43
CA SER A 238 -20.67 -11.86 -7.45
C SER A 238 -20.65 -12.56 -6.11
N ILE A 239 -20.55 -13.89 -6.13
CA ILE A 239 -20.32 -14.67 -4.91
C ILE A 239 -18.81 -14.76 -4.67
N ILE A 240 -18.10 -15.29 -5.65
CA ILE A 240 -16.65 -15.37 -5.73
C ILE A 240 -16.20 -14.87 -7.11
N PRO A 241 -14.92 -14.53 -7.30
CA PRO A 241 -14.41 -14.20 -8.61
C PRO A 241 -14.81 -15.25 -9.65
N GLY A 242 -15.35 -14.82 -10.79
CA GLY A 242 -15.79 -15.72 -11.87
C GLY A 242 -17.21 -16.29 -11.73
N ALA A 243 -17.83 -16.20 -10.55
CA ALA A 243 -19.20 -16.65 -10.29
C ALA A 243 -20.10 -15.45 -9.94
N GLY A 244 -20.59 -14.76 -10.98
CA GLY A 244 -21.41 -13.56 -10.87
C GLY A 244 -21.98 -13.12 -12.22
N THR A 245 -22.63 -11.96 -12.26
CA THR A 245 -23.30 -11.42 -13.46
C THR A 245 -22.38 -11.26 -14.67
N HIS A 246 -21.08 -11.02 -14.45
CA HIS A 246 -20.07 -10.85 -15.50
C HIS A 246 -19.22 -12.11 -15.74
N GLY A 247 -19.47 -13.19 -15.00
CA GLY A 247 -18.76 -14.46 -15.13
C GLY A 247 -17.24 -14.30 -15.20
N LYS A 248 -16.63 -14.94 -16.20
CA LYS A 248 -15.17 -14.92 -16.43
C LYS A 248 -14.65 -13.58 -16.97
N LEU A 249 -15.52 -12.69 -17.44
CA LEU A 249 -15.14 -11.39 -18.00
C LEU A 249 -15.25 -10.25 -16.97
N GLY A 250 -15.51 -10.53 -15.69
CA GLY A 250 -15.53 -9.50 -14.65
C GLY A 250 -14.28 -8.63 -14.66
N SER A 251 -13.12 -9.23 -14.95
CA SER A 251 -11.82 -8.56 -15.06
C SER A 251 -11.71 -7.51 -16.19
N GLN A 252 -12.70 -7.44 -17.09
CA GLN A 252 -12.82 -6.47 -18.18
C GLN A 252 -13.97 -5.49 -17.97
N VAL A 253 -14.66 -5.53 -16.82
CA VAL A 253 -15.85 -4.71 -16.57
C VAL A 253 -15.58 -3.67 -15.49
N VAL A 254 -15.87 -2.40 -15.81
CA VAL A 254 -15.92 -1.29 -14.87
C VAL A 254 -17.36 -1.10 -14.39
N ASN A 255 -17.58 -1.16 -13.08
CA ASN A 255 -18.91 -1.10 -12.51
C ASN A 255 -19.25 0.28 -11.95
N LYS A 256 -20.53 0.66 -11.94
CA LYS A 256 -21.01 1.77 -11.10
C LYS A 256 -21.41 1.28 -9.70
N VAL A 257 -22.03 0.10 -9.62
CA VAL A 257 -22.40 -0.53 -8.36
C VAL A 257 -21.92 -1.99 -8.36
N SER A 258 -21.23 -2.44 -7.31
CA SER A 258 -20.70 -3.80 -7.22
C SER A 258 -20.95 -4.39 -5.84
N PHE A 259 -21.68 -5.51 -5.79
CA PHE A 259 -21.98 -6.25 -4.57
C PHE A 259 -21.33 -7.63 -4.64
N ASN A 260 -20.36 -7.87 -3.76
CA ASN A 260 -19.60 -9.11 -3.74
C ASN A 260 -19.83 -9.85 -2.40
N LEU A 261 -20.44 -11.04 -2.41
CA LEU A 261 -20.76 -11.76 -1.17
C LEU A 261 -19.48 -12.21 -0.45
N ILE A 262 -18.57 -12.86 -1.16
CA ILE A 262 -17.24 -13.22 -0.63
C ILE A 262 -16.21 -12.28 -1.24
N GLY A 263 -16.07 -12.26 -2.57
CA GLY A 263 -15.16 -11.30 -3.18
C GLY A 263 -15.33 -11.08 -4.66
N GLY A 264 -14.94 -9.88 -5.09
CA GLY A 264 -15.01 -9.41 -6.47
C GLY A 264 -13.65 -9.31 -7.13
N TYR A 265 -13.62 -9.58 -8.44
CA TYR A 265 -12.47 -9.30 -9.29
C TYR A 265 -12.95 -8.57 -10.55
N THR A 266 -12.69 -7.27 -10.61
CA THR A 266 -13.21 -6.40 -11.68
C THR A 266 -12.12 -5.63 -12.41
N ALA A 267 -12.47 -4.93 -13.49
CA ALA A 267 -11.54 -4.00 -14.11
C ALA A 267 -11.38 -2.74 -13.25
N GLY A 268 -12.44 -2.23 -12.63
CA GLY A 268 -12.42 -1.01 -11.84
C GLY A 268 -13.82 -0.57 -11.40
N LEU A 269 -13.86 0.56 -10.69
CA LEU A 269 -15.09 1.08 -10.09
C LEU A 269 -15.27 2.58 -10.37
N ASN A 270 -16.48 2.97 -10.73
CA ASN A 270 -16.90 4.36 -10.83
C ASN A 270 -18.23 4.58 -10.09
N GLY A 271 -18.22 4.39 -8.78
CA GLY A 271 -19.38 4.52 -7.91
C GLY A 271 -19.19 3.81 -6.57
N PHE A 272 -20.00 2.80 -6.29
CA PHE A 272 -20.05 2.14 -4.98
C PHE A 272 -19.74 0.65 -5.09
N GLU A 273 -18.83 0.16 -4.26
CA GLU A 273 -18.55 -1.27 -4.14
C GLU A 273 -18.50 -1.71 -2.68
N ILE A 274 -19.08 -2.89 -2.43
CA ILE A 274 -19.03 -3.55 -1.14
C ILE A 274 -18.73 -5.04 -1.32
N ALA A 275 -17.80 -5.56 -0.50
CA ALA A 275 -17.52 -6.98 -0.40
C ALA A 275 -17.58 -7.51 1.03
N GLY A 276 -18.12 -8.72 1.19
CA GLY A 276 -18.07 -9.43 2.48
C GLY A 276 -16.64 -9.75 2.92
N VAL A 277 -15.75 -10.14 2.01
CA VAL A 277 -14.34 -10.42 2.32
C VAL A 277 -13.38 -9.51 1.55
N PHE A 278 -13.43 -9.48 0.21
CA PHE A 278 -12.44 -8.73 -0.56
C PHE A 278 -12.90 -8.13 -1.88
N ASN A 279 -12.22 -7.06 -2.31
CA ASN A 279 -12.28 -6.55 -3.68
C ASN A 279 -10.87 -6.51 -4.31
N ILE A 280 -10.78 -6.91 -5.57
CA ILE A 280 -9.56 -6.77 -6.40
C ILE A 280 -9.95 -6.08 -7.72
N ASP A 281 -9.42 -4.87 -7.93
CA ASP A 281 -9.63 -4.10 -9.16
C ASP A 281 -8.33 -3.88 -9.90
N GLN A 282 -8.30 -4.16 -11.19
CA GLN A 282 -7.10 -3.98 -11.99
C GLN A 282 -6.73 -2.51 -12.24
N LYS A 283 -7.73 -1.62 -12.33
CA LYS A 283 -7.58 -0.21 -12.70
C LYS A 283 -8.04 0.70 -11.57
N ASP A 284 -8.61 1.86 -11.93
CA ASP A 284 -8.97 2.90 -11.00
C ASP A 284 -10.27 2.62 -10.26
N VAL A 285 -10.35 3.15 -9.05
CA VAL A 285 -11.55 3.19 -8.22
C VAL A 285 -11.91 4.65 -7.94
N ARG A 286 -13.17 5.01 -8.20
CA ARG A 286 -13.72 6.33 -7.91
C ARG A 286 -14.92 6.21 -6.96
N TYR A 287 -14.98 7.13 -6.01
CA TYR A 287 -16.00 7.31 -4.97
C TYR A 287 -15.87 6.40 -3.74
N VAL A 288 -16.46 5.20 -3.67
CA VAL A 288 -16.52 4.42 -2.42
C VAL A 288 -16.27 2.93 -2.66
N GLN A 289 -15.33 2.36 -1.92
CA GLN A 289 -15.05 0.92 -1.93
C GLN A 289 -14.89 0.39 -0.50
N LEU A 290 -15.66 -0.65 -0.16
CA LEU A 290 -15.73 -1.26 1.16
C LEU A 290 -15.46 -2.77 1.10
N ALA A 291 -14.67 -3.31 2.03
CA ALA A 291 -14.48 -4.76 2.16
C ALA A 291 -14.36 -5.20 3.62
N GLY A 292 -14.83 -6.41 3.93
CA GLY A 292 -14.67 -6.98 5.27
C GLY A 292 -13.20 -7.22 5.65
N LEU A 293 -12.35 -7.73 4.73
CA LEU A 293 -10.93 -7.94 4.99
C LEU A 293 -10.04 -7.01 4.18
N PHE A 294 -10.10 -7.01 2.84
CA PHE A 294 -9.16 -6.20 2.06
C PHE A 294 -9.68 -5.65 0.73
N ASN A 295 -9.09 -4.52 0.31
CA ASN A 295 -9.22 -4.00 -1.05
C ASN A 295 -7.83 -3.91 -1.71
N THR A 296 -7.71 -4.39 -2.95
CA THR A 296 -6.51 -4.21 -3.78
C THR A 296 -6.87 -3.53 -5.08
N VAL A 297 -6.24 -2.38 -5.35
CA VAL A 297 -6.48 -1.57 -6.54
C VAL A 297 -5.17 -1.40 -7.31
N GLY A 298 -5.16 -1.84 -8.56
CA GLY A 298 -4.00 -1.75 -9.45
C GLY A 298 -3.70 -0.33 -9.93
N GLY A 299 -4.75 0.47 -10.11
CA GLY A 299 -4.66 1.88 -10.48
C GLY A 299 -4.71 2.83 -9.29
N SER A 300 -5.28 4.01 -9.53
CA SER A 300 -5.47 5.08 -8.57
C SER A 300 -6.82 5.00 -7.86
N VAL A 301 -6.86 5.50 -6.62
CA VAL A 301 -8.12 5.64 -5.87
C VAL A 301 -8.44 7.13 -5.73
N LYS A 302 -9.62 7.55 -6.19
CA LYS A 302 -10.16 8.89 -5.97
C LYS A 302 -11.48 8.80 -5.20
N GLY A 303 -11.41 8.88 -3.87
CA GLY A 303 -12.58 8.68 -3.01
C GLY A 303 -12.22 8.08 -1.65
N ALA A 304 -13.11 7.28 -1.09
CA ALA A 304 -12.97 6.56 0.16
C ALA A 304 -12.77 5.05 -0.09
N GLN A 305 -11.72 4.48 0.48
CA GLN A 305 -11.46 3.04 0.46
C GLN A 305 -11.32 2.53 1.90
N VAL A 306 -12.18 1.60 2.30
CA VAL A 306 -12.24 1.09 3.69
C VAL A 306 -12.21 -0.42 3.72
N ALA A 307 -11.39 -0.98 4.59
CA ALA A 307 -11.32 -2.43 4.81
C ALA A 307 -11.21 -2.78 6.30
N GLY A 308 -11.73 -3.93 6.72
CA GLY A 308 -11.55 -4.38 8.10
C GLY A 308 -10.08 -4.70 8.44
N PHE A 309 -9.26 -5.11 7.47
CA PHE A 309 -7.85 -5.47 7.71
C PHE A 309 -6.85 -4.68 6.87
N HIS A 310 -6.94 -4.72 5.54
CA HIS A 310 -5.87 -4.21 4.67
C HIS A 310 -6.36 -3.49 3.41
N ASN A 311 -5.77 -2.33 3.09
CA ASN A 311 -5.93 -1.71 1.77
C ASN A 311 -4.59 -1.60 1.05
N ASN A 312 -4.59 -1.88 -0.25
CA ASN A 312 -3.42 -1.77 -1.12
C ASN A 312 -3.75 -1.04 -2.42
N VAL A 313 -3.07 0.07 -2.67
CA VAL A 313 -3.19 0.88 -3.88
C VAL A 313 -1.84 0.91 -4.59
N MET A 314 -1.80 0.36 -5.79
CA MET A 314 -0.57 0.13 -6.53
C MET A 314 -0.14 1.35 -7.36
N ASP A 315 -0.93 2.42 -7.34
CA ASP A 315 -0.55 3.74 -7.86
C ASP A 315 -0.63 4.83 -6.76
N SER A 316 -1.63 5.72 -6.82
CA SER A 316 -1.78 6.89 -5.97
C SER A 316 -3.20 7.02 -5.39
N LEU A 317 -3.31 7.75 -4.29
CA LEU A 317 -4.57 7.96 -3.58
C LEU A 317 -4.90 9.47 -3.49
N SER A 318 -6.12 9.84 -3.86
CA SER A 318 -6.70 11.17 -3.64
C SER A 318 -8.01 11.04 -2.89
N GLY A 319 -7.99 11.19 -1.57
CA GLY A 319 -9.14 11.01 -0.70
C GLY A 319 -8.79 10.33 0.62
N MET A 320 -9.61 9.37 1.06
CA MET A 320 -9.45 8.69 2.34
C MET A 320 -9.22 7.20 2.15
N GLN A 321 -8.29 6.64 2.90
CA GLN A 321 -8.05 5.20 2.98
C GLN A 321 -7.95 4.77 4.44
N ALA A 322 -8.78 3.81 4.86
CA ALA A 322 -8.87 3.38 6.26
C ALA A 322 -8.90 1.86 6.42
N ALA A 323 -8.11 1.33 7.35
CA ALA A 323 -8.06 -0.10 7.61
C ALA A 323 -7.81 -0.46 9.08
N GLY A 324 -8.34 -1.60 9.54
CA GLY A 324 -8.10 -2.07 10.91
C GLY A 324 -6.64 -2.45 11.18
N PHE A 325 -5.88 -2.89 10.18
CA PHE A 325 -4.46 -3.21 10.35
C PHE A 325 -3.54 -2.33 9.51
N SER A 326 -3.67 -2.31 8.18
CA SER A 326 -2.72 -1.57 7.35
C SER A 326 -3.22 -0.98 6.04
N ASN A 327 -2.65 0.16 5.66
CA ASN A 327 -2.84 0.78 4.35
C ASN A 327 -1.51 0.96 3.62
N ILE A 328 -1.46 0.57 2.35
CA ILE A 328 -0.27 0.71 1.51
C ILE A 328 -0.65 1.46 0.23
N VAL A 329 0.09 2.53 -0.07
CA VAL A 329 0.03 3.24 -1.35
C VAL A 329 1.44 3.22 -1.96
N LYS A 330 1.58 2.63 -3.16
CA LYS A 330 2.88 2.45 -3.83
C LYS A 330 3.56 3.78 -4.14
N LYS A 331 2.80 4.79 -4.58
CA LYS A 331 3.29 6.16 -4.79
C LYS A 331 2.92 7.06 -3.61
N GLY A 332 2.21 8.15 -3.86
CA GLY A 332 1.87 9.19 -2.91
C GLY A 332 0.36 9.28 -2.67
N PHE A 333 -0.03 10.00 -1.63
CA PHE A 333 -1.42 10.31 -1.39
C PHE A 333 -1.68 11.79 -1.12
N THR A 334 -2.86 12.25 -1.48
CA THR A 334 -3.43 13.53 -1.04
C THR A 334 -4.72 13.26 -0.28
N GLY A 335 -4.77 13.58 1.01
CA GLY A 335 -5.94 13.34 1.87
C GLY A 335 -5.58 12.65 3.19
N ALA A 336 -6.21 11.53 3.51
CA ALA A 336 -6.06 10.84 4.79
C ALA A 336 -5.78 9.33 4.64
N GLN A 337 -4.78 8.82 5.37
CA GLN A 337 -4.51 7.40 5.55
C GLN A 337 -4.58 7.04 7.04
N ILE A 338 -5.48 6.13 7.43
CA ILE A 338 -5.74 5.79 8.83
C ILE A 338 -5.70 4.27 9.03
N ALA A 339 -4.79 3.77 9.85
CA ALA A 339 -4.62 2.34 10.11
C ALA A 339 -4.53 2.03 11.61
N GLY A 340 -5.02 0.86 12.01
CA GLY A 340 -4.81 0.40 13.40
C GLY A 340 -3.34 0.06 13.70
N ALA A 341 -2.52 -0.32 12.72
CA ALA A 341 -1.11 -0.66 12.95
C ALA A 341 -0.13 0.03 12.01
N TYR A 342 -0.33 0.01 10.69
CA TYR A 342 0.72 0.38 9.74
C TYR A 342 0.21 1.15 8.51
N ASN A 343 0.80 2.31 8.22
CA ASN A 343 0.63 2.97 6.92
C ASN A 343 1.95 3.05 6.16
N ARG A 344 1.86 2.92 4.83
CA ARG A 344 2.97 3.14 3.91
C ARG A 344 2.59 4.03 2.75
N SER A 345 3.45 5.00 2.44
CA SER A 345 3.49 5.72 1.16
C SER A 345 4.89 5.65 0.55
N GLY A 346 5.01 5.37 -0.74
CA GLY A 346 6.31 5.23 -1.41
C GLY A 346 6.93 6.55 -1.91
N THR A 347 6.12 7.57 -2.18
CA THR A 347 6.58 8.89 -2.66
C THR A 347 5.97 10.02 -1.83
N ASN A 348 5.88 11.23 -2.40
CA ASN A 348 5.40 12.41 -1.70
C ASN A 348 3.94 12.28 -1.26
N SER A 349 3.65 12.73 -0.04
CA SER A 349 2.34 12.69 0.58
C SER A 349 1.92 14.09 1.06
N ARG A 350 0.63 14.39 0.96
CA ARG A 350 0.01 15.62 1.46
C ARG A 350 -1.24 15.29 2.27
N GLY A 351 -1.27 15.71 3.52
CA GLY A 351 -2.42 15.54 4.42
C GLY A 351 -2.08 14.76 5.69
N VAL A 352 -2.98 13.87 6.10
CA VAL A 352 -2.96 13.22 7.42
C VAL A 352 -2.61 11.74 7.29
N GLN A 353 -1.64 11.26 8.07
CA GLN A 353 -1.28 9.84 8.17
C GLN A 353 -1.31 9.40 9.63
N ILE A 354 -2.20 8.48 10.00
CA ILE A 354 -2.39 8.03 11.39
C ILE A 354 -2.29 6.52 11.47
N ALA A 355 -1.38 6.01 12.30
CA ALA A 355 -1.22 4.57 12.57
C ALA A 355 -1.16 4.30 14.08
N GLY A 356 -1.76 3.21 14.56
CA GLY A 356 -1.53 2.78 15.95
C GLY A 356 -0.11 2.28 16.21
N GLY A 357 0.62 1.83 15.17
CA GLY A 357 2.01 1.39 15.25
C GLY A 357 2.97 2.33 14.53
N LEU A 358 3.13 2.16 13.21
CA LEU A 358 4.15 2.82 12.42
C LEU A 358 3.59 3.50 11.16
N ASN A 359 4.06 4.70 10.87
CA ASN A 359 3.94 5.30 9.54
C ASN A 359 5.30 5.25 8.81
N ASN A 360 5.30 4.80 7.55
CA ASN A 360 6.49 4.74 6.71
C ASN A 360 6.30 5.53 5.41
N GLY A 361 7.07 6.62 5.25
CA GLY A 361 7.02 7.50 4.08
C GLY A 361 8.32 7.45 3.26
N GLY A 362 8.21 7.17 1.97
CA GLY A 362 9.36 7.17 1.04
C GLY A 362 9.74 8.55 0.50
N GLY A 363 8.79 9.49 0.46
CA GLY A 363 9.01 10.86 -0.04
C GLY A 363 8.80 11.95 1.00
N GLU A 364 8.59 13.17 0.52
CA GLU A 364 8.26 14.32 1.37
C GLU A 364 6.85 14.19 1.95
N HIS A 365 6.65 14.64 3.19
CA HIS A 365 5.33 14.69 3.82
C HIS A 365 4.97 16.12 4.19
N ASN A 366 3.86 16.59 3.61
CA ASN A 366 3.29 17.89 3.87
C ASN A 366 1.99 17.73 4.67
N GLY A 367 2.02 17.96 5.99
CA GLY A 367 0.85 17.81 6.86
C GLY A 367 1.17 17.13 8.19
N LEU A 368 0.26 16.27 8.65
CA LEU A 368 0.32 15.62 9.96
C LEU A 368 0.67 14.12 9.82
N GLN A 369 1.62 13.64 10.59
CA GLN A 369 1.88 12.20 10.80
C GLN A 369 1.81 11.86 12.28
N VAL A 370 1.00 10.87 12.66
CA VAL A 370 0.86 10.40 14.03
C VAL A 370 0.98 8.88 14.07
N ALA A 371 1.86 8.36 14.93
CA ALA A 371 2.08 6.93 15.09
C ALA A 371 2.21 6.56 16.57
N GLY A 372 1.52 5.52 17.02
CA GLY A 372 1.60 5.08 18.42
C GLY A 372 2.99 4.58 18.83
N MET A 373 3.77 4.00 17.91
CA MET A 373 5.19 3.67 18.13
C MET A 373 6.12 4.70 17.47
N GLY A 374 5.99 4.95 16.16
CA GLY A 374 6.90 5.90 15.53
C GLY A 374 6.72 6.13 14.04
N ASN A 375 7.35 7.20 13.56
CA ASN A 375 7.28 7.59 12.15
C ASN A 375 8.66 7.48 11.50
N ILE A 376 8.73 6.85 10.33
CA ILE A 376 9.95 6.69 9.53
C ILE A 376 9.73 7.39 8.19
N SER A 377 10.53 8.41 7.86
CA SER A 377 10.43 9.10 6.57
C SER A 377 11.78 9.27 5.88
N ARG A 378 11.87 8.87 4.61
CA ARG A 378 13.08 9.08 3.79
C ARG A 378 13.16 10.49 3.19
N GLY A 379 12.01 11.17 3.02
CA GLY A 379 11.94 12.55 2.55
C GLY A 379 11.68 13.58 3.66
N GLY A 380 11.53 14.83 3.24
CA GLY A 380 11.41 15.96 4.16
C GLY A 380 10.04 16.12 4.82
N LEU A 381 9.97 17.00 5.83
CA LEU A 381 8.74 17.36 6.53
C LEU A 381 8.37 18.81 6.25
N SER A 382 7.10 19.07 5.99
CA SER A 382 6.48 20.37 6.20
C SER A 382 5.21 20.18 7.02
N GLY A 383 5.30 20.31 8.35
CA GLY A 383 4.15 20.11 9.25
C GLY A 383 4.51 19.49 10.60
N VAL A 384 3.68 18.57 11.08
CA VAL A 384 3.78 18.00 12.44
C VAL A 384 3.96 16.49 12.38
N GLN A 385 4.89 15.96 13.16
CA GLN A 385 5.17 14.53 13.26
C GLN A 385 5.22 14.10 14.73
N ILE A 386 4.35 13.16 15.12
CA ILE A 386 4.19 12.69 16.52
C ILE A 386 4.35 11.18 16.57
N GLY A 387 5.31 10.69 17.33
CA GLY A 387 5.56 9.26 17.55
C GLY A 387 5.54 8.94 19.05
N GLY A 388 4.93 7.83 19.47
CA GLY A 388 4.96 7.48 20.89
C GLY A 388 6.37 7.19 21.41
N ALA A 389 7.21 6.50 20.62
CA ALA A 389 8.59 6.21 20.96
C ALA A 389 9.59 7.02 20.13
N PHE A 390 9.46 7.08 18.80
CA PHE A 390 10.47 7.76 17.99
C PHE A 390 9.93 8.40 16.70
N ASN A 391 10.67 9.38 16.21
CA ASN A 391 10.58 9.86 14.83
C ASN A 391 11.95 9.79 14.18
N TYR A 392 12.03 9.19 12.99
CA TYR A 392 13.24 9.11 12.20
C TYR A 392 13.04 9.74 10.82
N ARG A 393 13.99 10.60 10.43
CA ARG A 393 14.04 11.23 9.11
C ARG A 393 15.43 11.24 8.51
N LYS A 394 15.50 10.89 7.23
CA LYS A 394 16.75 10.99 6.44
C LYS A 394 16.99 12.40 5.89
N LYS A 395 15.93 13.10 5.45
CA LYS A 395 16.00 14.48 4.95
C LYS A 395 15.40 15.48 5.93
N GLY A 396 15.81 16.73 5.77
CA GLY A 396 15.43 17.84 6.64
C GLY A 396 13.97 18.26 6.50
N GLY A 397 13.56 19.28 7.25
CA GLY A 397 12.19 19.76 7.17
C GLY A 397 11.91 21.00 8.00
N LYS A 398 10.72 21.56 7.79
CA LYS A 398 10.15 22.65 8.56
C LYS A 398 8.97 22.14 9.40
N GLY A 399 8.98 22.39 10.70
CA GLY A 399 7.83 22.09 11.55
C GLY A 399 8.18 21.50 12.91
N ILE A 400 7.27 20.68 13.44
CA ILE A 400 7.32 20.18 14.83
C ILE A 400 7.45 18.66 14.83
N GLN A 401 8.39 18.13 15.60
CA GLN A 401 8.55 16.70 15.85
C GLN A 401 8.44 16.42 17.35
N ILE A 402 7.57 15.49 17.75
CA ILE A 402 7.36 15.11 19.15
C ILE A 402 7.50 13.59 19.28
N ALA A 403 8.35 13.14 20.19
CA ALA A 403 8.55 11.72 20.49
C ALA A 403 8.64 11.46 21.99
N GLY A 404 8.12 10.33 22.49
CA GLY A 404 8.35 9.94 23.89
C GLY A 404 9.81 9.57 24.15
N GLY A 405 10.45 8.86 23.22
CA GLY A 405 11.87 8.47 23.28
C GLY A 405 12.79 9.47 22.58
N GLY A 406 12.78 9.49 21.24
CA GLY A 406 13.72 10.34 20.50
C GLY A 406 13.34 10.76 19.09
N ASN A 407 13.82 11.94 18.69
CA ASN A 407 13.73 12.43 17.32
C ASN A 407 15.11 12.40 16.66
N ILE A 408 15.21 11.81 15.46
CA ILE A 408 16.45 11.73 14.67
C ILE A 408 16.19 12.30 13.29
N THR A 409 16.93 13.34 12.90
CA THR A 409 16.92 13.90 11.54
C THR A 409 18.36 13.97 10.99
N GLU A 410 18.69 13.21 9.95
CA GLU A 410 20.06 13.17 9.39
C GLU A 410 20.43 14.39 8.51
N ASP A 411 19.75 15.52 8.69
CA ASP A 411 19.84 16.70 7.84
C ASP A 411 19.40 17.95 8.64
N THR A 412 18.79 18.94 8.01
CA THR A 412 18.48 20.25 8.58
C THR A 412 17.07 20.32 9.13
N VAL A 413 16.92 20.69 10.40
CA VAL A 413 15.62 20.95 11.03
C VAL A 413 15.40 22.46 11.19
N ARG A 414 14.32 22.96 10.62
CA ARG A 414 13.82 24.34 10.79
C ARG A 414 12.53 24.32 11.62
N GLY A 415 12.64 24.29 12.94
CA GLY A 415 11.48 24.21 13.81
C GLY A 415 11.78 23.59 15.17
N VAL A 416 10.84 22.81 15.70
CA VAL A 416 10.89 22.33 17.09
C VAL A 416 11.01 20.80 17.13
N GLN A 417 11.91 20.27 17.94
CA GLN A 417 11.95 18.85 18.30
C GLN A 417 11.80 18.68 19.81
N ILE A 418 10.85 17.86 20.25
CA ILE A 418 10.60 17.54 21.65
C ILE A 418 10.70 16.04 21.83
N ALA A 419 11.57 15.60 22.73
CA ALA A 419 11.79 14.19 23.03
C ALA A 419 11.97 13.97 24.53
N GLY A 420 11.43 12.88 25.08
CA GLY A 420 11.67 12.52 26.47
C GLY A 420 13.14 12.16 26.76
N ALA A 421 13.80 11.42 25.86
CA ALA A 421 15.21 11.06 26.02
C ALA A 421 16.14 11.97 25.20
N PHE A 422 16.05 11.95 23.87
CA PHE A 422 17.02 12.69 23.05
C PHE A 422 16.51 13.23 21.71
N ASN A 423 17.13 14.32 21.26
CA ASN A 423 16.99 14.83 19.90
C ASN A 423 18.33 14.83 19.19
N TYR A 424 18.34 14.42 17.93
CA TYR A 424 19.51 14.49 17.04
C TYR A 424 19.13 15.16 15.71
N THR A 425 19.94 16.14 15.29
CA THR A 425 19.88 16.73 13.95
C THR A 425 21.29 17.04 13.42
N LYS A 426 21.53 17.13 12.11
CA LYS A 426 22.83 17.67 11.64
C LYS A 426 22.88 19.17 11.83
N VAL A 427 21.86 19.88 11.35
CA VAL A 427 21.78 21.34 11.46
C VAL A 427 20.47 21.73 12.13
N LEU A 428 20.55 22.54 13.19
CA LEU A 428 19.37 23.06 13.90
C LEU A 428 19.17 24.56 13.65
N HIS A 429 18.00 24.90 13.12
CA HIS A 429 17.45 26.26 13.05
C HIS A 429 16.11 26.30 13.80
N GLY A 430 16.16 26.27 15.13
CA GLY A 430 14.96 26.31 15.95
C GLY A 430 15.20 25.86 17.39
N LEU A 431 14.36 24.99 17.92
CA LEU A 431 14.38 24.58 19.33
C LEU A 431 14.45 23.06 19.46
N GLN A 432 15.32 22.56 20.33
CA GLN A 432 15.31 21.17 20.79
C GLN A 432 15.03 21.12 22.29
N ILE A 433 14.13 20.24 22.72
CA ILE A 433 13.82 19.97 24.13
C ILE A 433 13.92 18.47 24.37
N GLY A 434 14.78 18.06 25.30
CA GLY A 434 14.94 16.67 25.73
C GLY A 434 16.10 16.52 26.69
N VAL A 435 16.25 15.36 27.33
CA VAL A 435 17.36 15.16 28.29
C VAL A 435 18.71 15.35 27.61
N VAL A 436 18.87 14.83 26.38
CA VAL A 436 20.06 15.00 25.55
C VAL A 436 19.71 15.61 24.20
N ASN A 437 20.31 16.74 23.84
CA ASN A 437 20.13 17.36 22.53
C ASN A 437 21.46 17.40 21.78
N ILE A 438 21.48 16.91 20.54
CA ILE A 438 22.68 16.75 19.75
C ILE A 438 22.49 17.42 18.38
N ALA A 439 23.46 18.25 18.01
CA ALA A 439 23.58 18.82 16.68
C ALA A 439 25.03 18.94 16.20
N ASP A 440 25.28 18.85 14.89
CA ASP A 440 26.61 19.21 14.36
C ASP A 440 26.80 20.73 14.38
N SER A 441 25.76 21.48 14.01
CA SER A 441 25.71 22.93 14.14
C SER A 441 24.30 23.41 14.50
N SER A 442 24.21 24.52 15.23
CA SER A 442 22.94 25.08 15.66
C SER A 442 22.99 26.61 15.72
N THR A 443 22.04 27.26 15.06
CA THR A 443 21.74 28.69 15.26
C THR A 443 20.55 28.90 16.21
N GLY A 444 20.02 27.81 16.76
CA GLY A 444 18.81 27.73 17.57
C GLY A 444 19.08 27.64 19.07
N TYR A 445 18.15 27.06 19.81
CA TYR A 445 18.23 26.81 21.25
C TYR A 445 18.11 25.31 21.53
N SER A 446 18.85 24.83 22.51
CA SER A 446 18.78 23.44 22.99
C SER A 446 18.55 23.47 24.50
N LEU A 447 17.47 22.85 24.95
CA LEU A 447 17.06 22.77 26.35
C LEU A 447 17.10 21.31 26.80
N GLY A 448 18.06 20.99 27.65
CA GLY A 448 18.32 19.64 28.10
C GLY A 448 19.43 19.60 29.13
N LEU A 449 19.55 18.47 29.83
CA LEU A 449 20.64 18.25 30.78
C LEU A 449 21.99 18.24 30.06
N ILE A 450 22.02 17.68 28.84
CA ILE A 450 23.22 17.59 28.02
C ILE A 450 22.91 18.15 26.62
N ASN A 451 23.57 19.25 26.24
CA ASN A 451 23.40 19.89 24.94
C ASN A 451 24.71 19.89 24.16
N ILE A 452 24.85 18.99 23.20
CA ILE A 452 26.07 18.83 22.40
C ILE A 452 25.87 19.49 21.05
N VAL A 453 26.54 20.62 20.81
CA VAL A 453 26.64 21.22 19.47
C VAL A 453 28.09 21.15 19.02
N LYS A 454 28.42 20.25 18.10
CA LYS A 454 29.81 19.91 17.75
C LYS A 454 30.63 21.13 17.29
N LYS A 455 30.06 21.96 16.42
CA LYS A 455 30.64 23.23 15.94
C LYS A 455 30.12 24.44 16.75
N GLY A 456 29.77 24.20 18.01
CA GLY A 456 29.16 25.17 18.91
C GLY A 456 30.16 25.79 19.90
N TYR A 457 29.63 26.20 21.05
CA TYR A 457 30.38 26.76 22.17
C TYR A 457 30.64 25.65 23.19
N ASN A 458 31.83 25.06 23.10
CA ASN A 458 32.27 23.98 23.99
C ASN A 458 33.57 24.40 24.65
N GLN A 459 33.60 24.47 25.98
CA GLN A 459 34.78 24.91 26.72
C GLN A 459 34.92 24.14 28.03
N LEU A 460 36.14 23.74 28.34
CA LEU A 460 36.50 23.23 29.67
C LEU A 460 37.05 24.38 30.51
N LEU A 461 36.45 24.65 31.66
CA LEU A 461 36.83 25.72 32.57
C LEU A 461 37.56 25.12 33.76
N VAL A 462 38.64 25.77 34.18
CA VAL A 462 39.30 25.54 35.46
C VAL A 462 39.42 26.88 36.15
N TYR A 463 38.80 27.02 37.33
CA TYR A 463 38.67 28.31 37.99
C TYR A 463 38.61 28.23 39.51
N ASN A 464 38.88 29.36 40.14
CA ASN A 464 38.70 29.58 41.57
C ASN A 464 37.50 30.51 41.79
N SER A 465 36.83 30.37 42.94
CA SER A 465 35.73 31.23 43.36
C SER A 465 35.89 31.64 44.81
N GLU A 466 35.03 32.55 45.28
CA GLU A 466 35.02 32.93 46.68
C GLU A 466 34.64 31.79 47.65
N LEU A 467 34.05 30.70 47.14
CA LEU A 467 33.58 29.57 47.93
C LEU A 467 34.55 28.37 47.94
N THR A 468 35.12 28.06 46.77
CA THR A 468 35.88 26.83 46.46
C THR A 468 37.21 27.14 45.79
N ASP A 469 38.25 26.40 46.19
CA ASP A 469 39.62 26.62 45.74
C ASP A 469 39.87 26.15 44.30
N LEU A 470 39.22 25.05 43.91
CA LEU A 470 39.31 24.46 42.59
C LEU A 470 37.91 24.16 42.07
N ASN A 471 37.63 24.60 40.85
CA ASN A 471 36.40 24.29 40.14
C ASN A 471 36.73 23.84 38.73
N VAL A 472 35.97 22.86 38.24
CA VAL A 472 35.99 22.40 36.87
C VAL A 472 34.57 22.49 36.34
N ALA A 473 34.39 23.12 35.17
CA ALA A 473 33.11 23.14 34.50
C ALA A 473 33.24 22.86 33.01
N TYR A 474 32.23 22.27 32.41
CA TYR A 474 32.16 22.04 30.97
C TYR A 474 30.96 22.77 30.39
N ARG A 475 31.22 23.81 29.60
CA ARG A 475 30.20 24.49 28.79
C ARG A 475 29.94 23.68 27.55
N SER A 476 28.67 23.42 27.22
CA SER A 476 28.27 22.72 26.00
C SER A 476 26.97 23.29 25.44
N GLY A 477 26.95 23.54 24.13
CA GLY A 477 25.80 24.11 23.44
C GLY A 477 26.24 25.15 22.41
N ASN A 478 25.56 26.29 22.32
CA ASN A 478 25.97 27.39 21.44
C ASN A 478 26.01 28.73 22.18
N ARG A 479 26.51 29.76 21.51
CA ARG A 479 26.70 31.10 22.08
C ARG A 479 25.40 31.79 22.51
N LYS A 480 24.25 31.40 21.95
CA LYS A 480 22.93 31.94 22.35
C LYS A 480 22.44 31.32 23.64
N LEU A 481 22.65 30.02 23.79
CA LEU A 481 22.34 29.25 24.99
C LEU A 481 23.23 28.02 25.06
N TYR A 482 23.97 27.90 26.16
CA TYR A 482 24.74 26.71 26.51
C TYR A 482 24.40 26.26 27.92
N SER A 483 24.61 24.98 28.17
CA SER A 483 24.58 24.40 29.51
C SER A 483 25.98 24.31 30.06
N LEU A 484 26.11 24.31 31.39
CA LEU A 484 27.34 23.96 32.06
C LEU A 484 27.11 22.92 33.13
N LEU A 485 27.93 21.86 33.11
CA LEU A 485 28.08 20.92 34.21
C LEU A 485 29.30 21.35 35.00
N LEU A 486 29.17 21.53 36.30
CA LEU A 486 30.22 22.08 37.15
C LEU A 486 30.43 21.23 38.39
N GLY A 487 31.67 21.17 38.86
CA GLY A 487 32.05 20.59 40.14
C GLY A 487 33.21 21.36 40.75
N GLY A 488 33.17 21.52 42.07
CA GLY A 488 34.16 22.28 42.82
C GLY A 488 34.56 21.62 44.12
N MET A 489 35.72 21.99 44.64
CA MET A 489 36.20 21.54 45.94
C MET A 489 37.06 22.60 46.62
N SER A 490 37.11 22.57 47.95
CA SER A 490 38.17 23.22 48.71
C SER A 490 39.37 22.29 48.87
N LEU A 491 40.57 22.86 48.76
CA LEU A 491 41.84 22.18 48.96
C LEU A 491 42.29 22.24 50.43
N ASN A 492 41.61 23.00 51.28
CA ASN A 492 41.87 23.05 52.71
C ASN A 492 41.35 21.76 53.39
N SER A 493 42.27 20.95 53.92
CA SER A 493 41.95 19.69 54.59
C SER A 493 41.08 19.84 55.85
N ASN A 494 41.04 21.03 56.46
CA ASN A 494 40.28 21.33 57.67
C ASN A 494 38.92 22.01 57.39
N GLU A 495 38.67 22.43 56.15
CA GLU A 495 37.44 23.14 55.74
C GLU A 495 36.89 22.57 54.43
N LYS A 496 36.72 21.24 54.37
CA LYS A 496 36.26 20.55 53.17
C LYS A 496 34.88 21.03 52.74
N ILE A 497 34.72 21.19 51.43
CA ILE A 497 33.45 21.42 50.75
C ILE A 497 33.58 20.84 49.36
N TYR A 498 32.54 20.18 48.88
CA TYR A 498 32.43 19.75 47.49
C TYR A 498 31.16 20.32 46.90
N THR A 499 31.25 20.89 45.70
CA THR A 499 30.11 21.41 44.98
C THR A 499 29.92 20.64 43.69
N PHE A 500 28.67 20.45 43.29
CA PHE A 500 28.34 19.92 41.98
C PHE A 500 26.99 20.47 41.54
N GLY A 501 26.87 20.78 40.26
CA GLY A 501 25.73 21.54 39.79
C GLY A 501 25.56 21.56 38.29
N TYR A 502 24.50 22.27 37.92
CA TYR A 502 24.13 22.50 36.55
C TYR A 502 23.78 23.98 36.38
N GLY A 503 24.11 24.53 35.23
CA GLY A 503 23.76 25.90 34.89
C GLY A 503 23.43 26.06 33.42
N ILE A 504 22.89 27.24 33.12
CA ILE A 504 22.66 27.73 31.77
C ILE A 504 23.33 29.08 31.61
N GLY A 505 23.79 29.36 30.41
CA GLY A 505 24.45 30.62 30.11
C GLY A 505 24.27 31.09 28.69
N THR A 506 24.57 32.36 28.50
CA THR A 506 24.60 33.01 27.19
C THR A 506 25.85 33.86 27.06
N THR A 507 26.23 34.19 25.82
CA THR A 507 27.35 35.09 25.53
C THR A 507 26.85 36.34 24.82
N ILE A 508 27.32 37.49 25.26
CA ILE A 508 27.21 38.77 24.57
C ILE A 508 28.53 38.97 23.84
N HIS A 509 28.52 38.75 22.52
CA HIS A 509 29.71 38.88 21.69
C HIS A 509 30.09 40.35 21.51
N ARG A 510 31.33 40.72 21.84
CA ARG A 510 31.85 42.07 21.60
C ARG A 510 32.71 42.12 20.34
N ASN A 511 33.72 41.25 20.26
CA ASN A 511 34.62 41.15 19.10
C ASN A 511 35.26 39.74 19.04
N ALA A 512 36.13 39.50 18.06
CA ALA A 512 36.73 38.17 17.84
C ALA A 512 37.61 37.65 19.00
N LEU A 513 38.04 38.51 19.92
CA LEU A 513 38.93 38.20 21.04
C LEU A 513 38.24 38.28 22.41
N GLU A 514 37.10 38.97 22.50
CA GLU A 514 36.42 39.26 23.75
C GLU A 514 34.91 39.01 23.69
N ASP A 515 34.39 38.38 24.74
CA ASP A 515 32.96 38.26 24.99
C ASP A 515 32.64 38.38 26.48
N ILE A 516 31.36 38.67 26.77
CA ILE A 516 30.83 38.70 28.14
C ILE A 516 29.89 37.51 28.28
N THR A 517 30.11 36.69 29.30
CA THR A 517 29.23 35.58 29.64
C THR A 517 28.28 35.99 30.75
N LEU A 518 27.00 35.59 30.65
CA LEU A 518 26.03 35.67 31.73
C LEU A 518 25.52 34.25 31.99
N GLU A 519 25.67 33.78 33.22
CA GLU A 519 25.37 32.40 33.62
C GLU A 519 24.51 32.38 34.89
N LEU A 520 23.55 31.45 34.92
CA LEU A 520 22.78 31.10 36.10
C LEU A 520 23.07 29.64 36.43
N THR A 521 23.62 29.38 37.62
CA THR A 521 23.95 28.04 38.10
C THR A 521 23.12 27.67 39.30
N ASN A 522 22.91 26.37 39.48
CA ASN A 522 22.37 25.76 40.68
C ASN A 522 23.31 24.65 41.13
N GLU A 523 23.80 24.74 42.35
CA GLU A 523 24.87 23.92 42.89
C GLU A 523 24.44 23.29 44.22
N ASN A 524 24.67 21.99 44.37
CA ASN A 524 24.56 21.31 45.66
C ASN A 524 25.90 21.41 46.38
N LEU A 525 25.87 21.71 47.68
CA LEU A 525 27.04 21.84 48.52
C LEU A 525 27.08 20.66 49.49
N TYR A 526 27.98 19.72 49.25
CA TYR A 526 28.24 18.62 50.17
C TYR A 526 29.22 19.07 51.27
N LEU A 527 28.73 19.05 52.50
CA LEU A 527 29.42 19.52 53.71
C LEU A 527 29.64 18.39 54.72
N GLY A 528 29.79 17.16 54.22
CA GLY A 528 30.07 15.98 55.04
C GLY A 528 28.84 15.19 55.48
N ASP A 529 27.65 15.68 55.13
CA ASP A 529 26.37 15.05 55.43
C ASP A 529 25.44 15.13 54.21
N TRP A 530 24.76 14.03 53.91
CA TRP A 530 23.79 13.91 52.82
C TRP A 530 22.35 14.10 53.30
N GLU A 531 22.10 14.08 54.61
CA GLU A 531 20.78 14.33 55.18
C GLU A 531 20.40 15.82 55.13
N THR A 532 21.40 16.71 55.05
CA THR A 532 21.20 18.15 54.88
C THR A 532 21.23 18.56 53.41
N THR A 533 20.22 19.33 52.98
CA THR A 533 20.13 19.87 51.62
C THR A 533 20.66 21.30 51.58
N ASN A 534 21.90 21.46 51.11
CA ASN A 534 22.50 22.79 50.91
C ASN A 534 22.54 23.09 49.41
N THR A 535 21.70 24.03 48.97
CA THR A 535 21.59 24.38 47.54
C THR A 535 21.91 25.86 47.35
N MET A 536 22.76 26.16 46.38
CA MET A 536 23.16 27.51 46.03
C MET A 536 22.79 27.81 44.58
N MET A 537 21.98 28.86 44.38
CA MET A 537 21.77 29.46 43.07
C MET A 537 22.74 30.63 42.90
N ARG A 538 23.37 30.75 41.74
CA ARG A 538 24.36 31.81 41.50
C ARG A 538 24.15 32.42 40.13
N LEU A 539 23.98 33.73 40.11
CA LEU A 539 24.00 34.55 38.89
C LEU A 539 25.40 35.13 38.74
N GLN A 540 26.10 34.80 37.66
CA GLN A 540 27.48 35.22 37.47
C GLN A 540 27.71 35.79 36.07
N THR A 541 28.59 36.79 36.01
CA THR A 541 29.00 37.40 34.75
C THR A 541 30.52 37.43 34.68
N ALA A 542 31.07 37.23 33.49
CA ALA A 542 32.51 37.22 33.29
C ALA A 542 32.88 37.97 32.01
N TRP A 543 33.94 38.76 32.08
CA TRP A 543 34.65 39.20 30.89
C TRP A 543 35.63 38.11 30.49
N ASN A 544 35.58 37.68 29.22
CA ASN A 544 36.43 36.66 28.68
C ASN A 544 37.35 37.29 27.62
N ARG A 545 38.65 36.98 27.69
CA ARG A 545 39.65 37.42 26.73
C ARG A 545 40.48 36.24 26.24
N ARG A 546 40.43 36.00 24.92
CA ARG A 546 41.27 34.98 24.28
C ARG A 546 42.74 35.41 24.35
N LEU A 547 43.56 34.62 25.03
CA LEU A 547 44.99 34.88 25.16
C LEU A 547 45.74 34.33 23.95
N VAL A 548 45.48 33.06 23.64
CA VAL A 548 45.99 32.34 22.47
C VAL A 548 44.90 31.39 21.95
N LYS A 549 45.14 30.75 20.80
CA LYS A 549 44.17 29.78 20.26
C LYS A 549 43.96 28.64 21.27
N GLY A 550 42.71 28.44 21.68
CA GLY A 550 42.31 27.38 22.63
C GLY A 550 42.51 27.72 24.11
N ILE A 551 42.96 28.93 24.48
CA ILE A 551 43.06 29.36 25.89
C ILE A 551 42.45 30.76 26.05
N THR A 552 41.47 30.86 26.96
CA THR A 552 40.74 32.08 27.27
C THR A 552 40.83 32.37 28.75
N PHE A 553 41.25 33.57 29.12
CA PHE A 553 41.15 34.04 30.50
C PHE A 553 39.76 34.59 30.76
N PHE A 554 39.20 34.35 31.93
CA PHE A 554 37.93 34.95 32.33
C PHE A 554 37.91 35.34 33.79
N GLY A 555 37.13 36.36 34.12
CA GLY A 555 36.82 36.70 35.49
C GLY A 555 35.69 37.72 35.60
N GLY A 556 35.00 37.70 36.72
CA GLY A 556 33.95 38.67 37.01
C GLY A 556 33.16 38.39 38.29
N PRO A 557 32.21 39.28 38.61
CA PRO A 557 31.43 39.20 39.82
C PRO A 557 30.35 38.11 39.74
N SER A 558 29.87 37.73 40.92
CA SER A 558 28.73 36.85 41.08
C SER A 558 27.79 37.35 42.17
N PHE A 559 26.55 36.90 42.11
CA PHE A 559 25.56 37.03 43.16
C PHE A 559 25.04 35.63 43.49
N SER A 560 25.24 35.21 44.74
CA SER A 560 24.90 33.88 45.22
C SER A 560 23.73 33.95 46.20
N VAL A 561 22.81 32.99 46.11
CA VAL A 561 21.69 32.77 47.01
C VAL A 561 21.77 31.33 47.51
N LEU A 562 22.01 31.15 48.80
CA LEU A 562 22.12 29.86 49.46
C LEU A 562 20.88 29.58 50.29
N PHE A 563 20.36 28.37 50.13
CA PHE A 563 19.44 27.71 51.03
C PHE A 563 20.23 26.67 51.84
N ASP A 564 20.32 26.90 53.15
CA ASP A 564 21.09 26.12 54.12
C ASP A 564 20.12 25.55 55.18
N ASP A 565 19.81 24.26 55.11
CA ASP A 565 18.92 23.57 56.05
C ASP A 565 19.67 22.88 57.21
N ARG A 566 20.94 23.26 57.45
CA ARG A 566 21.68 22.74 58.59
C ARG A 566 21.07 23.26 59.89
N LYS A 567 20.46 22.37 60.67
CA LYS A 567 19.95 22.62 62.04
C LYS A 567 21.09 22.72 63.07
N ASN A 568 22.11 23.54 62.81
CA ASN A 568 23.35 23.66 63.60
C ASN A 568 24.24 22.41 63.65
N VAL A 569 24.02 21.43 62.78
CA VAL A 569 24.91 20.27 62.65
C VAL A 569 26.17 20.69 61.89
N THR A 570 27.32 20.62 62.56
CA THR A 570 28.64 20.84 61.97
C THR A 570 29.40 19.52 61.93
N VAL A 571 29.84 19.13 60.74
CA VAL A 571 30.67 17.93 60.56
C VAL A 571 32.14 18.33 60.70
N PRO A 572 32.91 17.75 61.65
CA PRO A 572 34.33 18.06 61.81
C PRO A 572 35.12 17.91 60.50
N GLY A 573 35.97 18.89 60.20
CA GLY A 573 36.77 18.92 58.97
C GLY A 573 36.03 19.42 57.72
N TYR A 574 34.75 19.77 57.82
CA TYR A 574 33.98 20.43 56.75
C TYR A 574 33.69 21.89 57.07
N LYS A 575 33.45 22.69 56.03
CA LYS A 575 33.27 24.15 56.15
C LYS A 575 32.02 24.48 56.99
N ALA A 576 32.25 25.02 58.19
CA ALA A 576 31.17 25.32 59.13
C ALA A 576 30.33 26.54 58.69
N LEU A 577 30.97 27.60 58.20
CA LEU A 577 30.34 28.87 57.86
C LEU A 577 30.38 29.14 56.36
N ILE A 578 29.21 29.39 55.76
CA ILE A 578 29.06 29.86 54.37
C ILE A 578 28.27 31.18 54.41
N PRO A 579 28.75 32.24 53.74
CA PRO A 579 29.94 32.31 52.88
C PRO A 579 31.28 32.56 53.63
N GLY A 580 31.33 32.35 54.94
CA GLY A 580 32.55 32.54 55.73
C GLY A 580 32.81 34.02 56.02
N ARG A 581 33.82 34.61 55.37
CA ARG A 581 34.27 36.01 55.63
C ARG A 581 33.51 37.08 54.84
N TYR A 582 32.60 36.69 53.95
CA TYR A 582 31.85 37.62 53.10
C TYR A 582 30.62 38.16 53.82
N ALA A 583 30.32 39.44 53.60
CA ALA A 583 29.10 40.07 54.11
C ALA A 583 27.87 39.45 53.42
N ALA A 584 27.05 38.74 54.20
CA ALA A 584 25.84 38.10 53.71
C ALA A 584 24.60 38.91 54.12
N PHE A 585 23.72 39.15 53.15
CA PHE A 585 22.34 39.56 53.41
C PHE A 585 21.56 38.32 53.83
N SER A 586 20.97 38.35 55.01
CA SER A 586 20.24 37.19 55.56
C SER A 586 18.75 37.53 55.68
N SER A 587 17.88 36.60 55.30
CA SER A 587 16.44 36.69 55.52
C SER A 587 15.97 35.40 56.17
N GLY A 588 15.69 35.44 57.48
CA GLY A 588 15.46 34.23 58.28
C GLY A 588 16.75 33.45 58.56
N SER A 589 16.60 32.20 59.05
CA SER A 589 17.73 31.35 59.47
C SER A 589 18.36 30.53 58.34
N SER A 590 17.65 30.32 57.22
CA SER A 590 18.03 29.37 56.17
C SER A 590 18.44 30.01 54.84
N LEU A 591 18.19 31.31 54.63
CA LEU A 591 18.50 32.01 53.38
C LEU A 591 19.61 33.04 53.56
N LYS A 592 20.69 32.87 52.80
CA LYS A 592 21.86 33.77 52.78
C LYS A 592 22.17 34.20 51.35
N CYS A 593 22.39 35.48 51.15
CA CYS A 593 22.77 36.04 49.84
C CYS A 593 24.08 36.83 49.97
N TRP A 594 24.95 36.80 48.96
CA TRP A 594 26.17 37.62 48.95
C TRP A 594 26.66 37.92 47.54
N PHE A 595 27.51 38.95 47.43
CA PHE A 595 28.30 39.20 46.23
C PHE A 595 29.64 38.48 46.32
N GLY A 596 30.01 37.80 45.24
CA GLY A 596 31.24 37.03 45.11
C GLY A 596 31.97 37.30 43.81
N TRP A 597 32.87 36.40 43.45
CA TRP A 597 33.68 36.50 42.24
C TRP A 597 34.12 35.12 41.75
N HIS A 598 34.52 35.05 40.49
CA HIS A 598 35.19 33.88 39.94
C HIS A 598 36.23 34.32 38.93
N ILE A 599 37.32 33.56 38.82
CA ILE A 599 38.43 33.84 37.91
C ILE A 599 39.11 32.54 37.50
N GLY A 600 39.47 32.42 36.23
CA GLY A 600 40.11 31.20 35.74
C GLY A 600 40.46 31.19 34.27
N LEU A 601 40.71 29.99 33.77
CA LEU A 601 41.06 29.70 32.38
C LEU A 601 40.04 28.76 31.77
N ALA A 602 39.68 29.03 30.51
CA ALA A 602 38.85 28.17 29.68
C ALA A 602 39.68 27.64 28.51
N PHE A 603 39.47 26.37 28.20
CA PHE A 603 40.21 25.60 27.20
C PHE A 603 39.30 25.15 26.05
N PHE A 604 39.92 25.10 24.85
CA PHE A 604 39.37 24.72 23.54
C PHE A 604 38.49 25.78 22.85
#